data_AF-A0A7D6GYU1-F1
#
_entry.id   AF-A0A7D6GYU1-F1
#
_cell.length_a   1.000
_cell.length_b   1.000
_cell.length_c   1.000
_cell.angle_alpha   90.00
_cell.angle_beta   90.00
_cell.angle_gamma   90.00
#
_symmetry.space_group_name_H-M   'P 1'
#
loop_
_entity.id
_entity.type
_entity.pdbx_description
1 polymer ?
#
loop_
_entity_poly.entity_id
_entity_poly.type
_entity_poly.pdbx_seq_one_letter_code
_entity_poly.pdbx_strand_id
1 'polypeptide(L)'
;MADHDDELVDAVRELTRTIDALRTELDGPRRRPPLRPPTPRELLRFTDDIALPAAIAVLETSVRALEAFQRSLRIVRTERKARDRTTATADAASERASELRRTTLSQLDTVLAELQRATSEGGLPADEQARDLLTEARELRDDVDSRLRDAVDRESDAELANSDQSDVDGGVTIDIEDGALGDADASAADDEPDTAVDVDAELETLRDQYGEEDGDSSDSDDDGSDADGTDSGTDGTENGSDEN
;
A
#
# COMPACT_ATOMS: atom_id res chain seq x y z
N MET A 1 45.69 -38.76 16.59
CA MET A 1 44.98 -39.16 15.36
C MET A 1 44.42 -40.57 15.51
N ALA A 2 45.23 -41.59 15.84
CA ALA A 2 44.74 -42.96 16.07
C ALA A 2 43.57 -43.09 17.08
N ASP A 3 43.61 -42.38 18.22
CA ASP A 3 42.53 -42.47 19.24
C ASP A 3 41.15 -42.01 18.74
N HIS A 4 41.10 -41.07 17.79
CA HIS A 4 39.83 -40.53 17.29
C HIS A 4 39.19 -41.45 16.24
N ASP A 5 40.02 -42.15 15.47
CA ASP A 5 39.56 -43.18 14.53
C ASP A 5 39.02 -44.42 15.27
N ASP A 6 39.65 -44.80 16.38
CA ASP A 6 39.20 -45.93 17.21
C ASP A 6 37.87 -45.62 17.93
N GLU A 7 37.71 -44.41 18.47
CA GLU A 7 36.45 -43.95 19.08
C GLU A 7 35.29 -43.89 18.06
N LEU A 8 35.57 -43.46 16.82
CA LEU A 8 34.58 -43.45 15.74
C LEU A 8 34.17 -44.87 15.33
N VAL A 9 35.11 -45.80 15.26
CA VAL A 9 34.83 -47.21 14.93
C VAL A 9 33.95 -47.86 16.00
N ASP A 10 34.19 -47.56 17.28
CA ASP A 10 33.37 -48.09 18.38
C ASP A 10 31.97 -47.47 18.40
N ALA A 11 31.85 -46.15 18.15
CA ALA A 11 30.55 -45.49 18.03
C ALA A 11 29.71 -46.05 16.87
N VAL A 12 30.34 -46.32 15.71
CA VAL A 12 29.66 -46.91 14.55
C VAL A 12 29.23 -48.36 14.81
N ARG A 13 30.03 -49.14 15.53
CA ARG A 13 29.65 -50.49 15.95
C ARG A 13 28.46 -50.49 16.90
N GLU A 14 28.44 -49.58 17.87
CA GLU A 14 27.33 -49.46 18.82
C GLU A 14 26.05 -49.00 18.13
N LEU A 15 26.14 -48.05 17.19
CA LEU A 15 25.01 -47.62 16.38
C LEU A 15 24.47 -48.77 15.51
N THR A 16 25.34 -49.52 14.86
CA THR A 16 24.95 -50.67 14.03
C THR A 16 24.25 -51.73 14.88
N ARG A 17 24.78 -52.00 16.08
CA ARG A 17 24.16 -52.93 17.03
C ARG A 17 22.78 -52.46 17.50
N THR A 18 22.64 -51.16 17.74
CA THR A 18 21.36 -50.55 18.14
C THR A 18 20.35 -50.60 17.01
N ILE A 19 20.77 -50.33 15.77
CA ILE A 19 19.91 -50.42 14.59
C ILE A 19 19.48 -51.86 14.34
N ASP A 20 20.38 -52.85 14.46
CA ASP A 20 20.02 -54.26 14.30
C ASP A 20 19.09 -54.75 15.42
N ALA A 21 19.27 -54.26 16.65
CA ALA A 21 18.36 -54.54 17.77
C ALA A 21 16.97 -53.94 17.51
N LEU A 22 16.91 -52.66 17.11
CA LEU A 22 15.66 -51.99 16.76
C LEU A 22 14.99 -52.62 15.54
N ARG A 23 15.76 -53.06 14.54
CA ARG A 23 15.24 -53.77 13.36
C ARG A 23 14.70 -55.13 13.74
N THR A 24 15.37 -55.87 14.62
CA THR A 24 14.89 -57.15 15.13
C THR A 24 13.61 -56.98 15.96
N GLU A 25 13.48 -55.88 16.69
CA GLU A 25 12.25 -55.52 17.40
C GLU A 25 11.14 -55.08 16.44
N LEU A 26 11.48 -54.42 15.33
CA LEU A 26 10.55 -54.01 14.27
C LEU A 26 10.04 -55.19 13.43
N ASP A 27 10.95 -56.12 13.08
CA ASP A 27 10.75 -57.34 12.27
C ASP A 27 10.32 -58.56 13.11
N GLY A 28 10.34 -58.46 14.44
CA GLY A 28 9.65 -59.39 15.32
C GLY A 28 8.20 -59.50 14.85
N PRO A 29 7.54 -60.68 14.96
CA PRO A 29 6.25 -60.92 14.33
C PRO A 29 5.23 -59.92 14.86
N ARG A 30 5.08 -58.81 14.13
CA ARG A 30 3.97 -57.88 14.28
C ARG A 30 2.78 -58.70 13.83
N ARG A 31 2.22 -59.45 14.77
CA ARG A 31 0.81 -59.81 14.77
C ARG A 31 0.08 -58.49 14.79
N ARG A 32 0.03 -57.81 13.64
CA ARG A 32 -0.94 -56.77 13.38
C ARG A 32 -2.25 -57.47 13.73
N PRO A 33 -2.97 -57.01 14.78
CA PRO A 33 -4.27 -57.56 15.04
C PRO A 33 -5.04 -57.48 13.71
N PRO A 34 -5.79 -58.53 13.34
CA PRO A 34 -6.55 -58.50 12.09
C PRO A 34 -7.29 -57.17 12.05
N LEU A 35 -7.18 -56.44 10.93
CA LEU A 35 -7.81 -55.14 10.74
C LEU A 35 -9.31 -55.33 10.95
N ARG A 36 -9.75 -55.16 12.19
CA ARG A 36 -11.16 -55.18 12.53
C ARG A 36 -11.69 -53.82 12.11
N PRO A 37 -12.83 -53.78 11.41
CA PRO A 37 -13.48 -52.51 11.15
C PRO A 37 -13.74 -51.81 12.48
N PRO A 38 -13.52 -50.49 12.55
CA PRO A 38 -13.68 -49.74 13.79
C PRO A 38 -15.12 -49.87 14.29
N THR A 39 -15.27 -49.98 15.60
CA THR A 39 -16.59 -49.97 16.22
C THR A 39 -17.15 -48.54 16.21
N PRO A 40 -18.49 -48.35 16.14
CA PRO A 40 -19.09 -47.02 16.18
C PRO A 40 -18.66 -46.18 17.39
N ARG A 41 -18.37 -46.82 18.53
CA ARG A 41 -17.85 -46.16 19.73
C ARG A 41 -16.42 -45.64 19.56
N GLU A 42 -15.58 -46.35 18.82
CA GLU A 42 -14.21 -45.89 18.52
C GLU A 42 -14.23 -44.70 17.56
N LEU A 43 -15.18 -44.64 16.61
CA LEU A 43 -15.36 -43.48 15.74
C LEU A 43 -15.82 -42.24 16.52
N LEU A 44 -16.81 -42.39 17.40
CA LEU A 44 -17.28 -41.30 18.26
C LEU A 44 -16.17 -40.78 19.17
N ARG A 45 -15.37 -41.69 19.73
CA ARG A 45 -14.21 -41.33 20.54
C ARG A 45 -13.13 -40.64 19.71
N PHE A 46 -12.84 -41.10 18.49
CA PHE A 46 -11.90 -40.43 17.59
C PHE A 46 -12.37 -39.02 17.21
N THR A 47 -13.67 -38.83 16.96
CA THR A 47 -14.19 -37.50 16.67
C THR A 47 -14.08 -36.55 17.85
N ASP A 48 -14.30 -37.04 19.06
CA ASP A 48 -14.19 -36.24 20.29
C ASP A 48 -12.73 -35.94 20.67
N ASP A 49 -11.88 -36.97 20.66
CA ASP A 49 -10.47 -36.86 21.08
C ASP A 49 -9.59 -36.17 20.03
N ILE A 50 -9.94 -36.24 18.73
CA ILE A 50 -9.04 -35.82 17.64
C ILE A 50 -9.73 -34.94 16.60
N ALA A 51 -10.83 -35.39 15.99
CA ALA A 51 -11.36 -34.68 14.81
C ALA A 51 -11.96 -33.30 15.16
N LEU A 52 -12.73 -33.22 16.25
CA LEU A 52 -13.31 -31.97 16.73
C LEU A 52 -12.22 -31.00 17.19
N PRO A 53 -11.23 -31.38 18.04
CA PRO A 53 -10.12 -30.51 18.38
C PRO A 53 -9.33 -30.00 17.17
N ALA A 54 -9.05 -30.86 16.19
CA ALA A 54 -8.36 -30.46 14.96
C ALA A 54 -9.19 -29.45 14.15
N ALA A 55 -10.49 -29.69 14.00
CA ALA A 55 -11.39 -28.76 13.32
C ALA A 55 -11.46 -27.40 14.05
N ILE A 56 -11.53 -27.41 15.38
CA ILE A 56 -11.49 -26.18 16.19
C ILE A 56 -10.17 -25.43 15.99
N ALA A 57 -9.03 -26.13 15.99
CA ALA A 57 -7.72 -25.50 15.78
C ALA A 57 -7.61 -24.83 14.40
N VAL A 58 -8.14 -25.47 13.35
CA VAL A 58 -8.22 -24.87 12.01
C VAL A 58 -9.09 -23.60 12.04
N LEU A 59 -10.25 -23.65 12.68
CA LEU A 59 -11.14 -22.49 12.80
C LEU A 59 -10.51 -21.34 13.60
N GLU A 60 -9.85 -21.63 14.71
CA GLU A 60 -9.12 -20.61 15.50
C GLU A 60 -8.01 -19.97 14.68
N THR A 61 -7.31 -20.76 13.87
CA THR A 61 -6.27 -20.26 12.96
C THR A 61 -6.88 -19.33 11.90
N SER A 62 -8.03 -19.72 11.33
CA SER A 62 -8.77 -18.87 10.38
C SER A 62 -9.22 -17.56 11.05
N VAL A 63 -9.77 -17.61 12.27
CA VAL A 63 -10.16 -16.39 13.01
C VAL A 63 -8.95 -15.49 13.24
N ARG A 64 -7.81 -16.03 13.70
CA ARG A 64 -6.58 -15.25 13.88
C ARG A 64 -6.07 -14.64 12.57
N ALA A 65 -6.18 -15.35 11.45
CA ALA A 65 -5.84 -14.82 10.14
C ALA A 65 -6.75 -13.64 9.74
N LEU A 66 -8.06 -13.76 9.97
CA LEU A 66 -9.01 -12.66 9.75
C LEU A 66 -8.76 -11.47 10.67
N GLU A 67 -8.42 -11.70 11.94
CA GLU A 67 -8.05 -10.61 12.88
C GLU A 67 -6.77 -9.89 12.46
N ALA A 68 -5.76 -10.64 12.00
CA ALA A 68 -4.55 -10.06 11.43
C ALA A 68 -4.85 -9.21 10.20
N PHE A 69 -5.74 -9.69 9.32
CA PHE A 69 -6.22 -8.93 8.17
C PHE A 69 -7.01 -7.67 8.57
N GLN A 70 -7.87 -7.74 9.58
CA GLN A 70 -8.54 -6.55 10.11
C GLN A 70 -7.55 -5.53 10.68
N ARG A 71 -6.46 -6.01 11.30
CA ARG A 71 -5.40 -5.15 11.81
C ARG A 71 -4.61 -4.50 10.69
N SER A 72 -4.30 -5.21 9.59
CA SER A 72 -3.65 -4.60 8.42
C SER A 72 -4.54 -3.55 7.76
N LEU A 73 -5.85 -3.81 7.61
CA LEU A 73 -6.79 -2.83 7.04
C LEU A 73 -6.90 -1.57 7.92
N ARG A 74 -6.80 -1.71 9.24
CA ARG A 74 -6.76 -0.58 10.18
C ARG A 74 -5.51 0.28 10.01
N ILE A 75 -4.36 -0.35 9.74
CA ILE A 75 -3.10 0.36 9.45
C ILE A 75 -3.27 1.18 8.16
N VAL A 76 -3.77 0.57 7.08
CA VAL A 76 -4.00 1.26 5.80
C VAL A 76 -4.96 2.45 5.96
N ARG A 77 -6.05 2.30 6.73
CA ARG A 77 -6.96 3.41 7.03
C ARG A 77 -6.29 4.53 7.83
N THR A 78 -5.40 4.17 8.76
CA THR A 78 -4.66 5.14 9.58
C THR A 78 -3.65 5.90 8.73
N GLU A 79 -2.95 5.21 7.84
CA GLU A 79 -2.01 5.78 6.88
C GLU A 79 -2.72 6.77 5.94
N ARG A 80 -3.84 6.38 5.34
CA ARG A 80 -4.64 7.30 4.49
C ARG A 80 -5.04 8.55 5.26
N LYS A 81 -5.52 8.41 6.50
CA LYS A 81 -5.87 9.56 7.36
C LYS A 81 -4.66 10.42 7.74
N ALA A 82 -3.48 9.83 7.90
CA ALA A 82 -2.24 10.56 8.14
C ALA A 82 -1.81 11.34 6.89
N ARG A 83 -1.89 10.71 5.71
CA ARG A 83 -1.63 11.34 4.42
C ARG A 83 -2.55 12.52 4.19
N ASP A 84 -3.87 12.36 4.35
CA ASP A 84 -4.85 13.43 4.15
C ASP A 84 -4.57 14.65 5.05
N ARG A 85 -4.20 14.43 6.32
CA ARG A 85 -3.78 15.53 7.21
C ARG A 85 -2.51 16.21 6.72
N THR A 86 -1.55 15.43 6.23
CA THR A 86 -0.29 15.95 5.71
C THR A 86 -0.53 16.80 4.47
N THR A 87 -1.36 16.34 3.54
CA THR A 87 -1.77 17.10 2.35
C THR A 87 -2.45 18.41 2.74
N ALA A 88 -3.44 18.36 3.65
CA ALA A 88 -4.11 19.57 4.12
C ALA A 88 -3.15 20.58 4.80
N THR A 89 -2.14 20.08 5.50
CA THR A 89 -1.11 20.93 6.12
C THR A 89 -0.20 21.53 5.06
N ALA A 90 0.19 20.75 4.05
CA ALA A 90 1.00 21.21 2.92
C ALA A 90 0.26 22.28 2.10
N ASP A 91 -1.04 22.09 1.84
CA ASP A 91 -1.88 23.07 1.15
C ASP A 91 -1.94 24.38 1.94
N ALA A 92 -2.18 24.30 3.25
CA ALA A 92 -2.20 25.48 4.12
C ALA A 92 -0.84 26.19 4.23
N ALA A 93 0.27 25.45 4.08
CA ALA A 93 1.61 26.04 4.02
C ALA A 93 1.86 26.71 2.66
N SER A 94 1.43 26.08 1.57
CA SER A 94 1.52 26.61 0.20
C SER A 94 0.73 27.91 0.02
N GLU A 95 -0.47 27.99 0.60
CA GLU A 95 -1.28 29.21 0.59
C GLU A 95 -0.56 30.37 1.30
N ARG A 96 -0.02 30.13 2.50
CA ARG A 96 0.76 31.13 3.24
C ARG A 96 2.01 31.56 2.49
N ALA A 97 2.73 30.61 1.88
CA ALA A 97 3.89 30.91 1.06
C ALA A 97 3.53 31.78 -0.16
N SER A 98 2.38 31.51 -0.77
CA SER A 98 1.85 32.28 -1.91
C SER A 98 1.46 33.70 -1.49
N GLU A 99 0.81 33.87 -0.34
CA GLU A 99 0.45 35.17 0.23
C GLU A 99 1.70 36.01 0.57
N LEU A 100 2.69 35.38 1.21
CA LEU A 100 3.98 36.01 1.50
C LEU A 100 4.69 36.43 0.22
N ARG A 101 4.77 35.54 -0.78
CA ARG A 101 5.36 35.86 -2.09
C ARG A 101 4.68 37.08 -2.71
N ARG A 102 3.34 37.15 -2.69
CA ARG A 102 2.58 38.26 -3.25
C ARG A 102 2.86 39.57 -2.53
N THR A 103 2.96 39.51 -1.20
CA THR A 103 3.32 40.66 -0.35
C THR A 103 4.73 41.16 -0.64
N THR A 104 5.71 40.26 -0.69
CA THR A 104 7.11 40.63 -0.98
C THR A 104 7.27 41.20 -2.38
N LEU A 105 6.57 40.64 -3.38
CA LEU A 105 6.56 41.20 -4.74
C LEU A 105 5.94 42.60 -4.78
N SER A 106 4.84 42.83 -4.04
CA SER A 106 4.23 44.17 -3.94
C SER A 106 5.16 45.19 -3.28
N GLN A 107 5.92 44.78 -2.26
CA GLN A 107 6.92 45.64 -1.62
C GLN A 107 8.07 45.94 -2.56
N LEU A 108 8.55 44.94 -3.32
CA LEU A 108 9.60 45.14 -4.32
C LEU A 108 9.17 46.13 -5.40
N ASP A 109 7.95 46.02 -5.92
CA ASP A 109 7.39 46.94 -6.91
C ASP A 109 7.33 48.37 -6.37
N THR A 110 6.92 48.53 -5.10
CA THR A 110 6.90 49.83 -4.40
C THR A 110 8.30 50.43 -4.30
N VAL A 111 9.29 49.65 -3.84
CA VAL A 111 10.68 50.12 -3.70
C VAL A 111 11.29 50.45 -5.07
N LEU A 112 10.99 49.68 -6.11
CA LEU A 112 11.43 49.95 -7.47
C LEU A 112 10.82 51.24 -8.02
N ALA A 113 9.54 51.49 -7.76
CA ALA A 113 8.88 52.75 -8.13
C ALA A 113 9.49 53.94 -7.40
N GLU A 114 9.86 53.77 -6.13
CA GLU A 114 10.53 54.79 -5.31
C GLU A 114 11.97 55.06 -5.82
N LEU A 115 12.72 54.01 -6.17
CA LEU A 115 14.04 54.14 -6.80
C LEU A 115 13.97 54.85 -8.15
N GLN A 116 12.97 54.52 -8.98
CA GLN A 116 12.77 55.14 -10.27
C GLN A 116 12.37 56.62 -10.13
N ARG A 117 11.60 56.97 -9.10
CA ARG A 117 11.27 58.35 -8.76
C ARG A 117 12.51 59.13 -8.29
N ALA A 118 13.27 58.58 -7.34
CA ALA A 118 14.49 59.20 -6.83
C ALA A 118 15.57 59.43 -7.90
N THR A 119 15.74 58.46 -8.81
CA THR A 119 16.66 58.59 -9.96
C THR A 119 16.21 59.67 -10.93
N SER A 120 14.90 59.77 -11.18
CA SER A 120 14.33 60.79 -12.07
C SER A 120 14.42 62.21 -11.48
N GLU A 121 14.38 62.31 -10.15
CA GLU A 121 14.57 63.57 -9.42
C GLU A 121 16.05 63.95 -9.24
N GLY A 122 16.99 63.13 -9.74
CA GLY A 122 18.43 63.42 -9.74
C GLY A 122 19.14 63.20 -8.41
N GLY A 123 18.50 62.52 -7.46
CA GLY A 123 19.07 62.16 -6.16
C GLY A 123 19.83 60.85 -6.23
N LEU A 124 21.08 60.85 -6.72
CA LEU A 124 21.97 59.71 -6.50
C LEU A 124 22.39 59.73 -5.01
N PRO A 125 21.95 58.79 -4.16
CA PRO A 125 22.22 58.86 -2.74
C PRO A 125 23.67 58.45 -2.50
N ALA A 126 24.52 59.42 -2.18
CA ALA A 126 25.82 59.18 -1.55
C ALA A 126 25.67 59.05 -0.01
N ASP A 127 24.48 58.65 0.45
CA ASP A 127 24.09 58.64 1.85
C ASP A 127 24.80 57.52 2.60
N GLU A 128 25.43 57.90 3.72
CA GLU A 128 26.10 57.00 4.65
C GLU A 128 25.16 55.90 5.16
N GLN A 129 23.87 56.24 5.30
CA GLN A 129 22.80 55.32 5.66
C GLN A 129 22.60 54.18 4.64
N ALA A 130 22.83 54.44 3.35
CA ALA A 130 22.79 53.39 2.33
C ALA A 130 23.99 52.44 2.41
N ARG A 131 25.16 52.94 2.86
CA ARG A 131 26.34 52.10 3.12
C ARG A 131 26.15 51.21 4.34
N ASP A 132 25.50 51.73 5.38
CA ASP A 132 25.13 50.95 6.57
C ASP A 132 24.15 49.83 6.21
N LEU A 133 23.07 50.13 5.47
CA LEU A 133 22.10 49.12 5.05
C LEU A 133 22.72 48.05 4.12
N LEU A 134 23.65 48.41 3.24
CA LEU A 134 24.39 47.44 2.42
C LEU A 134 25.33 46.55 3.25
N THR A 135 25.88 47.10 4.34
CA THR A 135 26.72 46.35 5.27
C THR A 135 25.87 45.37 6.08
N GLU A 136 24.74 45.83 6.61
CA GLU A 136 23.77 45.01 7.34
C GLU A 136 23.16 43.91 6.45
N ALA A 137 22.83 44.22 5.20
CA ALA A 137 22.36 43.23 4.24
C ALA A 137 23.41 42.15 3.90
N ARG A 138 24.71 42.53 3.87
CA ARG A 138 25.80 41.56 3.68
C ARG A 138 25.95 40.66 4.90
N GLU A 139 25.89 41.23 6.10
CA GLU A 139 25.97 40.50 7.35
C GLU A 139 24.80 39.52 7.51
N LEU A 140 23.58 39.96 7.17
CA LEU A 140 22.39 39.10 7.19
C LEU A 140 22.46 37.96 6.17
N ARG A 141 23.02 38.22 4.97
CA ARG A 141 23.23 37.16 3.96
C ARG A 141 24.20 36.10 4.48
N ASP A 142 25.29 36.53 5.12
CA ASP A 142 26.30 35.61 5.65
C ASP A 142 25.74 34.78 6.83
N ASP A 143 24.87 35.36 7.68
CA ASP A 143 24.15 34.62 8.74
C ASP A 143 23.19 33.56 8.15
N VAL A 144 22.44 33.92 7.11
CA VAL A 144 21.53 32.97 6.44
C VAL A 144 22.29 31.83 5.78
N ASP A 145 23.38 32.12 5.07
CA ASP A 145 24.23 31.09 4.46
C ASP A 145 24.82 30.16 5.54
N SER A 146 25.23 30.71 6.68
CA SER A 146 25.70 29.91 7.82
C SER A 146 24.62 28.98 8.35
N ARG A 147 23.38 29.47 8.54
CA ARG A 147 22.26 28.65 9.01
C ARG A 147 21.84 27.58 8.00
N LEU A 148 21.88 27.91 6.70
CA LEU A 148 21.54 26.95 5.65
C LEU A 148 22.57 25.81 5.59
N ARG A 149 23.87 26.12 5.68
CA ARG A 149 24.93 25.10 5.77
C ARG A 149 24.75 24.19 6.97
N ASP A 150 24.53 24.78 8.14
CA ASP A 150 24.33 24.05 9.39
C ASP A 150 23.03 23.21 9.39
N ALA A 151 22.01 23.60 8.61
CA ALA A 151 20.83 22.77 8.38
C ALA A 151 21.13 21.57 7.46
N VAL A 152 21.85 21.79 6.35
CA VAL A 152 22.26 20.74 5.40
C VAL A 152 23.21 19.73 6.05
N ASP A 153 24.14 20.20 6.88
CA ASP A 153 25.08 19.33 7.60
C ASP A 153 24.35 18.44 8.61
N ARG A 154 23.35 18.96 9.34
CA ARG A 154 22.50 18.15 10.23
C ARG A 154 21.65 17.12 9.49
N GLU A 155 21.13 17.47 8.31
CA GLU A 155 20.36 16.54 7.48
C GLU A 155 21.26 15.40 6.98
N SER A 156 22.47 15.73 6.54
CA SER A 156 23.49 14.77 6.10
C SER A 156 23.93 13.84 7.23
N ASP A 157 24.17 14.36 8.44
CA ASP A 157 24.50 13.55 9.62
C ASP A 157 23.35 12.61 10.02
N ALA A 158 22.09 13.05 9.87
CA ALA A 158 20.92 12.23 10.15
C ALA A 158 20.73 11.11 9.12
N GLU A 159 21.04 11.34 7.83
CA GLU A 159 21.02 10.31 6.81
C GLU A 159 22.14 9.27 7.01
N LEU A 160 23.34 9.70 7.38
CA LEU A 160 24.45 8.80 7.70
C LEU A 160 24.14 7.93 8.93
N ALA A 161 23.54 8.51 9.98
CA ALA A 161 23.10 7.75 11.16
C ALA A 161 21.99 6.74 10.84
N ASN A 162 21.08 7.04 9.92
CA ASN A 162 20.06 6.09 9.47
C ASN A 162 20.63 4.97 8.59
N SER A 163 21.69 5.25 7.83
CA SER A 163 22.35 4.24 6.99
C SER A 163 23.09 3.18 7.82
N ASP A 164 23.72 3.56 8.93
CA ASP A 164 24.41 2.63 9.86
C ASP A 164 23.43 1.77 10.68
N GLN A 165 22.17 2.20 10.83
CA GLN A 165 21.12 1.44 11.50
C GLN A 165 20.37 0.47 10.57
N SER A 166 20.51 0.61 9.25
CA SER A 166 19.76 -0.15 8.24
C SER A 166 20.37 -1.53 7.92
N ASP A 167 21.59 -1.81 8.36
CA ASP A 167 22.25 -3.13 8.18
C ASP A 167 21.78 -4.20 9.19
N VAL A 168 20.93 -3.84 10.16
CA VAL A 168 20.50 -4.77 11.24
C VAL A 168 19.07 -5.29 11.08
N ASP A 169 18.28 -4.77 10.12
CA ASP A 169 16.95 -5.30 9.77
C ASP A 169 16.88 -5.52 8.26
N GLY A 170 17.01 -6.79 7.86
CA GLY A 170 17.18 -7.23 6.47
C GLY A 170 16.01 -6.89 5.56
N GLY A 171 16.08 -5.75 4.89
CA GLY A 171 15.29 -5.46 3.70
C GLY A 171 15.82 -6.25 2.50
N VAL A 172 14.95 -7.05 1.88
CA VAL A 172 15.26 -7.72 0.60
C VAL A 172 15.23 -6.67 -0.51
N THR A 173 16.39 -6.33 -1.06
CA THR A 173 16.51 -5.63 -2.35
C THR A 173 16.32 -6.63 -3.49
N ILE A 174 15.29 -6.43 -4.31
CA ILE A 174 15.09 -7.16 -5.55
C ILE A 174 15.73 -6.34 -6.67
N ASP A 175 16.82 -6.82 -7.22
CA ASP A 175 17.38 -6.29 -8.47
C ASP A 175 16.46 -6.71 -9.63
N ILE A 176 15.78 -5.72 -10.22
CA ILE A 176 15.00 -5.92 -11.44
C ILE A 176 15.96 -5.70 -12.60
N GLU A 177 16.42 -6.79 -13.19
CA GLU A 177 17.14 -6.75 -14.46
C GLU A 177 16.12 -6.51 -15.58
N ASP A 178 16.22 -5.35 -16.23
CA ASP A 178 15.33 -4.92 -17.31
C ASP A 178 15.59 -5.82 -18.53
N GLY A 179 14.79 -6.88 -18.64
CA GLY A 179 14.89 -7.86 -19.71
C GLY A 179 14.59 -7.20 -21.05
N ALA A 180 15.63 -6.96 -21.85
CA ALA A 180 15.50 -6.55 -23.24
C ALA A 180 14.59 -7.57 -23.96
N LEU A 181 13.44 -7.09 -24.44
CA LEU A 181 12.50 -7.86 -25.25
C LEU A 181 13.25 -8.36 -26.50
N GLY A 182 13.64 -9.63 -26.47
CA GLY A 182 14.30 -10.31 -27.57
C GLY A 182 13.35 -10.48 -28.73
N ASP A 183 13.72 -9.86 -29.85
CA ASP A 183 13.12 -9.99 -31.17
C ASP A 183 12.94 -11.47 -31.53
N ALA A 184 11.77 -11.79 -32.07
CA ALA A 184 11.33 -13.14 -32.37
C ALA A 184 12.26 -13.87 -33.35
N ASP A 185 12.77 -15.03 -32.96
CA ASP A 185 13.23 -16.05 -33.91
C ASP A 185 12.49 -17.37 -33.64
N ALA A 186 11.56 -17.67 -34.54
CA ALA A 186 10.78 -18.88 -34.54
C ALA A 186 11.67 -20.06 -34.94
N SER A 187 11.88 -21.04 -34.05
CA SER A 187 11.99 -22.48 -34.36
C SER A 187 12.46 -23.30 -33.15
N ALA A 188 11.53 -23.85 -32.38
CA ALA A 188 11.60 -25.21 -31.84
C ALA A 188 10.36 -25.45 -30.96
N ALA A 189 9.65 -26.53 -31.24
CA ALA A 189 8.53 -26.98 -30.45
C ALA A 189 8.98 -27.29 -29.01
N ASP A 190 8.43 -26.55 -28.05
CA ASP A 190 8.11 -27.09 -26.74
C ASP A 190 6.69 -26.64 -26.41
N ASP A 191 5.86 -27.63 -26.09
CA ASP A 191 4.42 -27.53 -25.89
C ASP A 191 4.19 -27.03 -24.45
N GLU A 192 4.53 -25.77 -24.17
CA GLU A 192 3.99 -25.07 -23.00
C GLU A 192 2.64 -24.47 -23.42
N PRO A 193 1.54 -24.71 -22.69
CA PRO A 193 0.32 -23.97 -22.95
C PRO A 193 0.63 -22.52 -22.61
N ASP A 194 0.81 -21.68 -23.63
CA ASP A 194 0.58 -20.25 -23.51
C ASP A 194 -0.80 -20.11 -22.85
N THR A 195 -0.83 -19.87 -21.54
CA THR A 195 -2.06 -19.52 -20.84
C THR A 195 -2.40 -18.09 -21.24
N ALA A 196 -2.70 -17.91 -22.53
CA ALA A 196 -3.43 -16.77 -23.03
C ALA A 196 -4.77 -16.84 -22.31
N VAL A 197 -4.88 -16.05 -21.25
CA VAL A 197 -6.11 -15.95 -20.46
C VAL A 197 -7.17 -15.41 -21.41
N ASP A 198 -8.18 -16.24 -21.72
CA ASP A 198 -9.32 -15.84 -22.54
C ASP A 198 -10.18 -14.87 -21.73
N VAL A 199 -9.78 -13.59 -21.77
CA VAL A 199 -10.44 -12.49 -21.04
C VAL A 199 -11.93 -12.43 -21.36
N ASP A 200 -12.33 -12.80 -22.57
CA ASP A 200 -13.73 -12.83 -22.99
C ASP A 200 -14.55 -13.87 -22.19
N ALA A 201 -14.00 -15.06 -21.93
CA ALA A 201 -14.66 -16.11 -21.16
C ALA A 201 -14.74 -15.75 -19.66
N GLU A 202 -13.69 -15.13 -19.12
CA GLU A 202 -13.66 -14.63 -17.74
C GLU A 202 -14.62 -13.43 -17.55
N LEU A 203 -14.78 -12.57 -18.56
CA LEU A 203 -15.74 -11.47 -18.51
C LEU A 203 -17.19 -11.95 -18.62
N GLU A 204 -17.47 -13.02 -19.36
CA GLU A 204 -18.80 -13.61 -19.44
C GLU A 204 -19.22 -14.23 -18.10
N THR A 205 -18.31 -14.94 -17.43
CA THR A 205 -18.56 -15.51 -16.10
C THR A 205 -18.72 -14.43 -15.02
N LEU A 206 -17.94 -13.35 -15.08
CA LEU A 206 -18.12 -12.17 -14.21
C LEU A 206 -19.45 -11.44 -14.50
N ARG A 207 -19.89 -11.39 -15.76
CA ARG A 207 -21.19 -10.83 -16.15
C ARG A 207 -22.36 -11.70 -15.67
N ASP A 208 -22.23 -13.02 -15.71
CA ASP A 208 -23.26 -13.92 -15.17
C ASP A 208 -23.36 -13.79 -13.64
N GLN A 209 -22.21 -13.67 -12.95
CA GLN A 209 -22.18 -13.54 -11.49
C GLN A 209 -22.70 -12.18 -10.97
N TYR A 210 -22.53 -11.09 -11.72
CA TYR A 210 -22.83 -9.71 -11.27
C TYR A 210 -23.77 -8.92 -12.20
N GLY A 211 -24.24 -9.49 -13.31
CA GLY A 211 -25.08 -8.81 -14.31
C GLY A 211 -26.59 -9.00 -14.11
N GLU A 212 -27.01 -9.75 -13.11
CA GLU A 212 -28.43 -10.05 -12.83
C GLU A 212 -29.07 -9.14 -11.75
N GLU A 213 -28.55 -7.93 -11.57
CA GLU A 213 -29.15 -6.91 -10.69
C GLU A 213 -29.46 -5.62 -11.45
N ASP A 214 -30.11 -5.70 -12.62
CA ASP A 214 -30.82 -4.56 -13.23
C ASP A 214 -31.72 -5.05 -14.38
N GLY A 215 -32.89 -5.63 -14.09
CA GLY A 215 -33.80 -6.01 -15.17
C GLY A 215 -35.02 -6.86 -14.86
N ASP A 216 -35.64 -6.75 -13.68
CA ASP A 216 -37.03 -7.22 -13.54
C ASP A 216 -37.80 -6.37 -12.51
N SER A 217 -38.34 -5.25 -12.99
CA SER A 217 -39.56 -4.69 -12.41
C SER A 217 -40.67 -4.90 -13.43
N SER A 218 -41.42 -5.97 -13.22
CA SER A 218 -42.75 -6.20 -13.76
C SER A 218 -43.60 -4.92 -13.70
N ASP A 219 -44.24 -4.55 -14.81
CA ASP A 219 -45.57 -3.95 -14.68
C ASP A 219 -46.50 -4.43 -15.79
N SER A 220 -47.67 -4.80 -15.31
CA SER A 220 -48.71 -5.62 -15.90
C SER A 220 -49.27 -5.11 -17.22
N ASP A 221 -49.60 -6.05 -18.11
CA ASP A 221 -50.57 -5.88 -19.18
C ASP A 221 -51.93 -5.46 -18.58
N ASP A 222 -52.34 -4.20 -18.81
CA ASP A 222 -53.72 -3.74 -18.63
C ASP A 222 -54.27 -3.29 -20.00
N ASP A 223 -55.18 -4.11 -20.50
CA ASP A 223 -56.00 -3.95 -21.69
C ASP A 223 -57.15 -2.98 -21.38
N GLY A 224 -57.21 -1.81 -22.04
CA GLY A 224 -58.22 -0.82 -21.66
C GLY A 224 -58.32 0.47 -22.47
N SER A 225 -58.86 0.36 -23.69
CA SER A 225 -59.72 1.34 -24.37
C SER A 225 -59.14 2.67 -24.90
N ASP A 226 -59.25 2.79 -26.24
CA ASP A 226 -59.42 4.03 -27.00
C ASP A 226 -60.58 4.90 -26.49
N ALA A 227 -60.35 6.22 -26.36
CA ALA A 227 -61.29 7.32 -26.65
C ALA A 227 -60.55 8.64 -26.41
N ASP A 228 -60.08 9.34 -27.44
CA ASP A 228 -60.85 10.29 -28.27
C ASP A 228 -61.19 11.60 -27.54
N GLY A 229 -60.63 12.69 -28.10
CA GLY A 229 -61.32 13.96 -28.23
C GLY A 229 -61.35 14.93 -27.04
N THR A 230 -61.06 16.19 -27.39
CA THR A 230 -61.67 17.41 -26.83
C THR A 230 -61.21 17.82 -25.43
N ASP A 231 -61.20 19.07 -25.01
CA ASP A 231 -61.37 20.42 -25.56
C ASP A 231 -61.33 21.31 -24.30
N SER A 232 -60.94 22.58 -24.46
CA SER A 232 -61.09 23.65 -23.49
C SER A 232 -60.27 23.52 -22.20
N GLY A 233 -59.73 24.56 -21.61
CA GLY A 233 -59.89 25.99 -21.82
C GLY A 233 -59.27 26.66 -20.60
N THR A 234 -58.55 27.74 -20.88
CA THR A 234 -58.50 28.98 -20.09
C THR A 234 -58.55 28.89 -18.55
N ASP A 235 -57.57 29.52 -17.91
CA ASP A 235 -57.74 30.81 -17.22
C ASP A 235 -56.96 30.84 -15.89
N GLY A 236 -56.44 32.04 -15.59
CA GLY A 236 -56.35 32.47 -14.21
C GLY A 236 -54.95 32.75 -13.66
N THR A 237 -54.59 34.05 -13.73
CA THR A 237 -54.07 34.82 -12.59
C THR A 237 -52.56 34.71 -12.36
N GLU A 238 -51.78 35.67 -12.85
CA GLU A 238 -51.50 36.99 -12.24
C GLU A 238 -50.68 36.94 -10.95
N ASN A 239 -49.83 37.98 -10.85
CA ASN A 239 -49.16 38.52 -9.67
C ASN A 239 -47.82 37.87 -9.31
N GLY A 240 -46.71 38.59 -9.24
CA GLY A 240 -46.47 40.03 -9.34
C GLY A 240 -45.09 40.33 -8.73
N SER A 241 -44.47 41.41 -9.22
CA SER A 241 -43.49 42.27 -8.53
C SER A 241 -42.16 41.61 -8.15
N ASP A 242 -41.04 41.86 -8.84
CA ASP A 242 -40.33 43.14 -8.97
C ASP A 242 -40.00 43.73 -7.58
N GLU A 243 -38.72 43.78 -7.21
CA GLU A 243 -37.98 45.05 -7.13
C GLU A 243 -36.50 44.85 -6.77
N ASN A 244 -35.72 45.79 -7.30
CA ASN A 244 -34.27 45.99 -7.22
C ASN A 244 -33.70 46.19 -5.82
#